data_AF-A0A7Y7D1U6-F1
#
_entry.id   AF-A0A7Y7D1U6-F1
#
_cell.length_a   1.000
_cell.length_b   1.000
_cell.length_c   1.000
_cell.angle_alpha   90.00
_cell.angle_beta   90.00
_cell.angle_gamma   90.00
#
_symmetry.space_group_name_H-M   'P 1'
#
loop_
_entity.id
_entity.type
_entity.pdbx_description
1 polymer ?
#
loop_
_entity_poly.entity_id
_entity_poly.type
_entity_poly.pdbx_seq_one_letter_code
_entity_poly.pdbx_strand_id
1 'polypeptide(L)'
;MNKFRTFIMVLHTSIWIIASQPAMAYDQKFTAYSESLTRNLITAMRKMQADSNNLATLCDDCQTSLQNRHIFQRAIDIDLRLNAYLRMLGQDIAGHTTLDIKPYNVEDVRQLMMNIHTKFDDYAITNNIINEHEFASLNGFDLSSNASSRNPFSTLDRIELLLLELGSPSIQPNHVLHRARLISRLVKNLCDTDKCSEIPTALPQAITPKRPIHVYNEANKLIFLLKLYSDKNKIPLKGGVTILKPSSHVITPAQVNRLCGVVLADLIAINHLLFGPSKMEVGEPPVSATPSLVWQQINYAKRLLESALVE
;
A
#
# COMPACT_ATOMS: atom_id res chain seq x y z
N MET A 1 47.14 -59.28 1.27
CA MET A 1 47.91 -58.97 2.50
C MET A 1 48.70 -57.69 2.27
N ASN A 2 48.67 -56.78 3.25
CA ASN A 2 49.46 -55.53 3.39
C ASN A 2 49.16 -54.38 2.43
N LYS A 3 49.05 -53.10 2.83
CA LYS A 3 48.85 -52.40 4.11
C LYS A 3 48.69 -50.93 3.71
N PHE A 4 47.58 -50.31 4.08
CA PHE A 4 47.51 -48.96 4.67
C PHE A 4 48.71 -48.01 4.45
N ARG A 5 48.47 -46.88 3.76
CA ARG A 5 48.94 -45.57 4.25
C ARG A 5 48.13 -44.41 3.66
N THR A 6 47.41 -43.81 4.58
CA THR A 6 46.74 -42.52 4.58
C THR A 6 47.66 -41.39 4.13
N PHE A 7 47.23 -40.55 3.19
CA PHE A 7 47.67 -39.15 3.14
C PHE A 7 46.45 -38.27 2.92
N ILE A 8 46.02 -37.63 4.01
CA ILE A 8 45.05 -36.54 4.04
C ILE A 8 45.83 -35.30 3.62
N MET A 9 45.45 -34.69 2.50
CA MET A 9 45.83 -33.31 2.21
C MET A 9 44.56 -32.50 2.06
N VAL A 10 44.32 -31.69 3.08
CA VAL A 10 43.24 -30.70 3.19
C VAL A 10 43.48 -29.63 2.13
N LEU A 11 42.63 -29.57 1.09
CA LEU A 11 42.61 -28.44 0.17
C LEU A 11 41.60 -27.41 0.70
N HIS A 12 42.12 -26.40 1.38
CA HIS A 12 41.37 -25.24 1.82
C HIS A 12 40.98 -24.36 0.61
N THR A 13 39.68 -24.34 0.32
CA THR A 13 38.85 -23.15 0.10
C THR A 13 39.53 -21.89 -0.43
N SER A 14 39.26 -21.57 -1.69
CA SER A 14 38.95 -20.19 -2.14
C SER A 14 38.26 -20.22 -3.49
N ILE A 15 37.01 -20.71 -3.53
CA ILE A 15 36.11 -20.44 -4.65
C ILE A 15 35.61 -19.02 -4.45
N TRP A 16 36.25 -18.06 -5.13
CA TRP A 16 35.66 -16.75 -5.37
C TRP A 16 34.50 -16.95 -6.34
N ILE A 17 33.31 -17.17 -5.79
CA ILE A 17 32.07 -16.93 -6.53
C ILE A 17 31.96 -15.42 -6.64
N ILE A 18 32.36 -14.88 -7.79
CA ILE A 18 31.92 -13.57 -8.23
C ILE A 18 30.42 -13.73 -8.49
N ALA A 19 29.63 -13.52 -7.44
CA ALA A 19 28.21 -13.26 -7.59
C ALA A 19 28.11 -11.92 -8.31
N SER A 20 27.97 -11.97 -9.63
CA SER A 20 27.39 -10.86 -10.38
C SER A 20 26.01 -10.61 -9.79
N GLN A 21 25.93 -9.62 -8.91
CA GLN A 21 24.66 -9.12 -8.40
C GLN A 21 23.79 -8.77 -9.61
N PRO A 22 22.49 -9.10 -9.61
CA PRO A 22 21.59 -8.54 -10.60
C PRO A 22 21.59 -7.03 -10.39
N ALA A 23 22.22 -6.31 -11.32
CA ALA A 23 22.12 -4.87 -11.43
C ALA A 23 20.67 -4.52 -11.82
N MET A 24 19.78 -4.51 -10.84
CA MET A 24 18.54 -3.74 -10.93
C MET A 24 18.93 -2.31 -10.57
N ALA A 25 19.36 -1.56 -11.60
CA ALA A 25 19.47 -0.12 -11.53
C ALA A 25 18.07 0.45 -11.24
N TYR A 26 17.76 0.66 -9.95
CA TYR A 26 16.66 1.51 -9.55
C TYR A 26 16.98 2.93 -10.04
N ASP A 27 16.05 3.52 -10.79
CA ASP A 27 16.18 4.84 -11.39
C ASP A 27 16.61 5.87 -10.34
N GLN A 28 17.81 6.42 -10.49
CA GLN A 28 18.38 7.46 -9.60
C GLN A 28 17.44 8.66 -9.45
N LYS A 29 16.59 8.92 -10.46
CA LYS A 29 15.58 9.99 -10.41
C LYS A 29 14.44 9.68 -9.43
N PHE A 30 14.08 8.41 -9.22
CA PHE A 30 13.02 8.02 -8.28
C PHE A 30 13.45 8.20 -6.83
N THR A 31 14.67 7.78 -6.51
CA THR A 31 15.22 7.91 -5.16
C THR A 31 15.40 9.38 -4.78
N ALA A 32 15.99 10.18 -5.68
CA ALA A 32 16.18 11.62 -5.48
C ALA A 32 14.85 12.37 -5.29
N TYR A 33 13.81 11.95 -6.02
CA TYR A 33 12.49 12.51 -5.90
C TYR A 33 11.84 12.20 -4.54
N SER A 34 11.90 10.94 -4.11
CA SER A 34 11.39 10.53 -2.79
C SER A 34 12.12 11.27 -1.64
N GLU A 35 13.41 11.55 -1.82
CA GLU A 35 14.24 12.26 -0.84
C GLU A 35 13.99 13.78 -0.80
N SER A 36 13.56 14.38 -1.91
CA SER A 36 13.10 15.78 -1.97
C SER A 36 11.76 15.96 -1.25
N LEU A 37 10.78 15.08 -1.51
CA LEU A 37 9.51 15.03 -0.77
C LEU A 37 9.75 14.81 0.72
N THR A 38 10.65 13.88 1.06
CA THR A 38 11.02 13.64 2.45
C THR A 38 11.70 14.87 3.05
N ARG A 39 12.45 15.67 2.29
CA ARG A 39 13.13 16.87 2.80
C ARG A 39 12.23 18.09 2.98
N ASN A 40 11.27 18.33 2.10
CA ASN A 40 10.24 19.37 2.29
C ASN A 40 9.34 19.03 3.49
N LEU A 41 9.01 17.73 3.64
CA LEU A 41 8.44 17.21 4.88
C LEU A 41 9.37 17.41 6.08
N ILE A 42 10.66 17.06 5.98
CA ILE A 42 11.62 17.16 7.09
C ILE A 42 11.86 18.61 7.49
N THR A 43 11.77 19.60 6.60
CA THR A 43 11.91 21.02 6.97
C THR A 43 10.69 21.52 7.74
N ALA A 44 9.48 21.10 7.34
CA ALA A 44 8.26 21.29 8.14
C ALA A 44 8.36 20.54 9.49
N MET A 45 8.89 19.32 9.48
CA MET A 45 9.11 18.51 10.68
C MET A 45 10.24 19.04 11.58
N ARG A 46 11.32 19.65 11.06
CA ARG A 46 12.44 20.20 11.85
C ARG A 46 12.04 21.46 12.63
N LYS A 47 11.05 22.20 12.13
CA LYS A 47 10.38 23.29 12.86
C LYS A 47 9.53 22.76 14.03
N MET A 48 9.11 21.50 13.99
CA MET A 48 8.39 20.78 15.05
C MET A 48 9.30 19.86 15.91
N GLN A 49 10.47 19.48 15.40
CA GLN A 49 11.46 18.61 16.05
C GLN A 49 12.28 19.32 17.13
N ALA A 50 12.12 20.64 17.28
CA ALA A 50 12.55 21.35 18.47
C ALA A 50 11.79 20.87 19.74
N ASP A 51 10.62 20.21 19.59
CA ASP A 51 9.74 19.88 20.72
C ASP A 51 9.48 18.38 20.99
N SER A 52 10.07 17.40 20.28
CA SER A 52 9.72 15.99 20.55
C SER A 52 10.75 14.96 20.09
N ASN A 53 11.66 14.60 21.00
CA ASN A 53 12.43 13.35 20.95
C ASN A 53 11.58 12.19 21.49
N ASN A 54 11.02 11.36 20.59
CA ASN A 54 10.70 9.93 20.73
C ASN A 54 9.48 9.57 19.85
N LEU A 55 9.71 9.02 18.66
CA LEU A 55 8.66 8.35 17.89
C LEU A 55 9.14 6.96 17.47
N ALA A 56 8.39 5.96 17.92
CA ALA A 56 8.69 4.54 17.89
C ALA A 56 8.81 3.97 16.46
N THR A 57 9.71 2.99 16.31
CA THR A 57 9.84 2.12 15.14
C THR A 57 8.55 1.34 14.89
N LEU A 58 7.90 1.61 13.75
CA LEU A 58 6.73 0.86 13.29
C LEU A 58 7.12 -0.11 12.17
N CYS A 59 7.09 -1.39 12.54
CA CYS A 59 7.22 -2.62 11.75
C CYS A 59 8.50 -2.82 10.91
N ASP A 60 9.58 -3.23 11.57
CA ASP A 60 10.80 -3.73 10.90
C ASP A 60 10.58 -5.10 10.21
N ASP A 61 9.59 -5.90 10.64
CA ASP A 61 9.32 -7.24 10.10
C ASP A 61 8.31 -7.29 8.93
N CYS A 62 7.73 -6.14 8.53
CA CYS A 62 6.75 -6.09 7.43
C CYS A 62 7.42 -6.03 6.03
N GLN A 63 8.76 -6.00 5.97
CA GLN A 63 9.50 -5.42 4.84
C GLN A 63 9.88 -6.38 3.70
N THR A 64 9.84 -7.71 3.88
CA THR A 64 10.41 -8.63 2.88
C THR A 64 9.44 -9.07 1.77
N SER A 65 8.15 -8.75 1.84
CA SER A 65 7.14 -9.26 0.88
C SER A 65 6.41 -8.20 0.04
N LEU A 66 6.42 -6.92 0.45
CA LEU A 66 5.62 -5.89 -0.22
C LEU A 66 6.19 -5.50 -1.60
N GLN A 67 5.43 -5.81 -2.65
CA GLN A 67 5.71 -5.45 -4.05
C GLN A 67 5.28 -4.02 -4.42
N ASN A 68 5.74 -3.51 -5.57
CA ASN A 68 5.43 -2.18 -6.11
C ASN A 68 3.93 -1.84 -6.13
N ARG A 69 3.07 -2.80 -6.47
CA ARG A 69 1.61 -2.62 -6.44
C ARG A 69 1.07 -2.19 -5.08
N HIS A 70 1.67 -2.66 -3.99
CA HIS A 70 1.26 -2.26 -2.64
C HIS A 70 1.78 -0.87 -2.30
N ILE A 71 3.01 -0.55 -2.70
CA ILE A 71 3.58 0.81 -2.53
C ILE A 71 2.70 1.81 -3.28
N PHE A 72 2.29 1.47 -4.51
CA PHE A 72 1.40 2.28 -5.33
C PHE A 72 0.06 2.52 -4.65
N GLN A 73 -0.61 1.47 -4.15
CA GLN A 73 -1.88 1.64 -3.41
C GLN A 73 -1.71 2.47 -2.14
N ARG A 74 -0.57 2.34 -1.45
CA ARG A 74 -0.25 3.16 -0.30
C ARG A 74 -0.01 4.62 -0.67
N ALA A 75 0.66 4.89 -1.79
CA ALA A 75 0.82 6.23 -2.29
C ALA A 75 -0.52 6.85 -2.70
N ILE A 76 -1.45 6.07 -3.28
CA ILE A 76 -2.83 6.53 -3.54
C ILE A 76 -3.52 6.94 -2.23
N ASP A 77 -3.37 6.15 -1.16
CA ASP A 77 -3.94 6.52 0.15
C ASP A 77 -3.45 7.89 0.63
N ILE A 78 -2.14 8.15 0.47
CA ILE A 78 -1.55 9.44 0.83
C ILE A 78 -2.07 10.55 -0.09
N ASP A 79 -2.14 10.32 -1.40
CA ASP A 79 -2.62 11.32 -2.35
C ASP A 79 -4.08 11.71 -2.08
N LEU A 80 -4.96 10.73 -1.87
CA LEU A 80 -6.36 10.97 -1.51
C LEU A 80 -6.49 11.77 -0.23
N ARG A 81 -5.63 11.49 0.75
CA ARG A 81 -5.61 12.17 2.03
C ARG A 81 -5.10 13.61 1.92
N LEU A 82 -4.06 13.82 1.13
CA LEU A 82 -3.56 15.16 0.79
C LEU A 82 -4.64 15.96 0.06
N ASN A 83 -5.31 15.36 -0.93
CA ASN A 83 -6.40 16.01 -1.65
C ASN A 83 -7.55 16.42 -0.71
N ALA A 84 -7.91 15.56 0.25
CA ALA A 84 -8.92 15.88 1.26
C ALA A 84 -8.48 17.06 2.16
N TYR A 85 -7.23 17.08 2.59
CA TYR A 85 -6.65 18.18 3.36
C TYR A 85 -6.68 19.50 2.57
N LEU A 86 -6.20 19.49 1.34
CA LEU A 86 -6.17 20.69 0.50
C LEU A 86 -7.58 21.22 0.17
N ARG A 87 -8.57 20.33 -0.03
CA ARG A 87 -9.99 20.73 -0.15
C ARG A 87 -10.53 21.41 1.11
N MET A 88 -10.14 20.94 2.31
CA MET A 88 -10.52 21.61 3.56
C MET A 88 -9.96 23.03 3.64
N LEU A 89 -8.85 23.30 2.95
CA LEU A 89 -8.25 24.63 2.82
C LEU A 89 -8.83 25.44 1.65
N GLY A 90 -9.90 24.97 1.00
CA GLY A 90 -10.60 25.67 -0.06
C GLY A 90 -10.00 25.48 -1.46
N GLN A 91 -9.05 24.56 -1.65
CA GLN A 91 -8.54 24.26 -3.00
C GLN A 91 -9.52 23.38 -3.78
N ASP A 92 -9.76 23.73 -5.04
CA ASP A 92 -10.53 22.89 -5.96
C ASP A 92 -9.63 21.78 -6.52
N ILE A 93 -9.80 20.57 -5.97
CA ILE A 93 -9.04 19.40 -6.38
C ILE A 93 -9.98 18.35 -6.94
N ALA A 94 -9.79 18.04 -8.23
CA ALA A 94 -10.52 16.98 -8.92
C ALA A 94 -10.44 15.64 -8.16
N GLY A 95 -11.58 14.96 -8.05
CA GLY A 95 -11.65 13.62 -7.47
C GLY A 95 -10.97 12.58 -8.36
N HIS A 96 -10.44 11.51 -7.76
CA HIS A 96 -10.09 10.31 -8.53
C HIS A 96 -11.37 9.57 -8.92
N THR A 97 -11.67 9.53 -10.21
CA THR A 97 -12.90 8.92 -10.74
C THR A 97 -12.69 7.48 -11.19
N THR A 98 -11.46 7.09 -11.53
CA THR A 98 -11.15 5.76 -12.11
C THR A 98 -9.96 5.09 -11.43
N LEU A 99 -10.05 3.77 -11.28
CA LEU A 99 -8.98 2.88 -10.86
C LEU A 99 -8.53 2.06 -12.06
N ASP A 100 -7.27 2.22 -12.44
CA ASP A 100 -6.68 1.44 -13.52
C ASP A 100 -6.32 0.03 -13.04
N ILE A 101 -6.76 -0.98 -13.77
CA ILE A 101 -6.41 -2.39 -13.56
C ILE A 101 -5.25 -2.70 -14.50
N LYS A 102 -4.02 -2.53 -14.00
CA LYS A 102 -2.77 -2.72 -14.75
C LYS A 102 -1.65 -3.19 -13.83
N PRO A 103 -0.53 -3.73 -14.36
CA PRO A 103 0.61 -4.08 -13.54
C PRO A 103 1.37 -2.80 -13.19
N TYR A 104 1.40 -2.45 -11.91
CA TYR A 104 2.12 -1.28 -11.42
C TYR A 104 3.62 -1.55 -11.30
N ASN A 105 4.43 -0.75 -11.99
CA ASN A 105 5.88 -0.83 -11.97
C ASN A 105 6.49 0.28 -11.07
N VAL A 106 7.83 0.37 -11.04
CA VAL A 106 8.54 1.39 -10.23
C VAL A 106 8.25 2.80 -10.75
N GLU A 107 8.12 2.96 -12.05
CA GLU A 107 7.88 4.24 -12.71
C GLU A 107 6.48 4.80 -12.38
N ASP A 108 5.46 3.94 -12.29
CA ASP A 108 4.12 4.34 -11.85
C ASP A 108 4.16 4.87 -10.40
N VAL A 109 4.89 4.20 -9.51
CA VAL A 109 5.07 4.64 -8.12
C VAL A 109 5.83 5.96 -8.09
N ARG A 110 6.89 6.09 -8.88
CA ARG A 110 7.66 7.33 -9.04
C ARG A 110 6.77 8.49 -9.44
N GLN A 111 6.01 8.35 -10.52
CA GLN A 111 5.15 9.42 -11.01
C GLN A 111 4.07 9.81 -9.99
N LEU A 112 3.50 8.84 -9.27
CA LEU A 112 2.51 9.15 -8.24
C LEU A 112 3.12 9.89 -7.04
N MET A 113 4.28 9.44 -6.56
CA MET A 113 5.04 10.19 -5.56
C MET A 113 5.37 11.58 -6.06
N MET A 114 5.63 11.73 -7.37
CA MET A 114 5.80 13.02 -8.02
C MET A 114 4.61 13.94 -7.88
N ASN A 115 3.45 13.43 -8.22
CA ASN A 115 2.25 14.22 -8.14
C ASN A 115 1.93 14.63 -6.68
N ILE A 116 2.19 13.76 -5.70
CA ILE A 116 1.99 14.06 -4.27
C ILE A 116 2.89 15.23 -3.83
N HIS A 117 4.17 15.19 -4.18
CA HIS A 117 5.13 16.20 -3.78
C HIS A 117 4.89 17.54 -4.47
N THR A 118 4.63 17.55 -5.77
CA THR A 118 4.23 18.76 -6.48
C THR A 118 3.00 19.43 -5.84
N LYS A 119 1.97 18.66 -5.45
CA LYS A 119 0.81 19.21 -4.74
C LYS A 119 1.16 19.88 -3.40
N PHE A 120 2.10 19.32 -2.65
CA PHE A 120 2.59 19.94 -1.42
C PHE A 120 3.38 21.21 -1.68
N ASP A 121 4.23 21.21 -2.70
CA ASP A 121 5.03 22.38 -3.06
C ASP A 121 4.15 23.53 -3.55
N ASP A 122 3.19 23.24 -4.43
CA ASP A 122 2.20 24.19 -4.91
C ASP A 122 1.42 24.81 -3.75
N TYR A 123 1.03 23.99 -2.77
CA TYR A 123 0.38 24.44 -1.54
C TYR A 123 1.29 25.37 -0.71
N ALA A 124 2.54 24.98 -0.48
CA ALA A 124 3.49 25.75 0.32
C ALA A 124 3.81 27.11 -0.30
N ILE A 125 3.98 27.16 -1.63
CA ILE A 125 4.20 28.39 -2.39
C ILE A 125 2.96 29.28 -2.34
N THR A 126 1.78 28.72 -2.65
CA THR A 126 0.50 29.48 -2.68
C THR A 126 0.19 30.14 -1.33
N ASN A 127 0.59 29.51 -0.23
CA ASN A 127 0.35 30.01 1.13
C ASN A 127 1.53 30.79 1.72
N ASN A 128 2.55 31.15 0.93
CA ASN A 128 3.76 31.86 1.36
C ASN A 128 4.45 31.20 2.56
N ILE A 129 4.37 29.87 2.68
CA ILE A 129 5.03 29.11 3.75
C ILE A 129 6.54 29.06 3.46
N ILE A 130 6.92 29.06 2.19
CA ILE A 130 8.28 29.00 1.66
C ILE A 130 8.38 30.02 0.51
N ASN A 131 9.52 30.72 0.37
CA ASN A 131 9.76 31.60 -0.77
C ASN A 131 10.14 30.78 -2.03
N GLU A 132 9.60 31.14 -3.19
CA GLU A 132 9.87 30.47 -4.49
C GLU A 132 11.38 30.39 -4.82
N HIS A 133 12.16 31.39 -4.39
CA HIS A 133 13.62 31.41 -4.54
C HIS A 133 14.39 30.44 -3.61
N GLU A 134 13.85 30.08 -2.44
CA GLU A 134 14.46 29.07 -1.56
C GLU A 134 14.37 27.67 -2.20
N PHE A 135 13.34 27.44 -3.03
CA PHE A 135 13.12 26.19 -3.74
C PHE A 135 14.23 25.87 -4.76
N ALA A 136 14.70 26.87 -5.51
CA ALA A 136 15.77 26.70 -6.50
C ALA A 136 17.11 26.30 -5.86
N SER A 137 17.36 26.72 -4.61
CA SER A 137 18.58 26.40 -3.86
C SER A 137 18.61 24.98 -3.27
N LEU A 138 17.43 24.38 -3.04
CA LEU A 138 17.29 23.03 -2.49
C LEU A 138 17.47 21.94 -3.56
N ASN A 139 17.31 22.29 -4.84
CA ASN A 139 17.54 21.41 -5.99
C ASN A 139 19.03 21.16 -6.29
N GLY A 140 19.96 21.87 -5.64
CA GLY A 140 21.41 21.75 -5.85
C GLY A 140 22.15 20.78 -4.90
N PHE A 141 21.43 20.06 -4.04
CA PHE A 141 22.08 19.22 -3.02
C PHE A 141 22.38 17.80 -3.54
N ASP A 142 23.66 17.51 -3.79
CA ASP A 142 24.15 16.22 -4.25
C ASP A 142 23.89 15.12 -3.20
N LEU A 143 22.95 14.24 -3.54
CA LEU A 143 22.41 13.14 -2.74
C LEU A 143 23.28 11.87 -2.76
N SER A 144 24.41 11.89 -3.46
CA SER A 144 25.21 10.69 -3.72
C SER A 144 25.95 10.11 -2.50
N SER A 145 25.95 10.77 -1.34
CA SER A 145 26.88 10.43 -0.25
C SER A 145 26.34 9.57 0.91
N ASN A 146 25.04 9.25 1.00
CA ASN A 146 24.50 8.45 2.13
C ASN A 146 23.26 7.58 1.80
N ALA A 147 23.16 7.06 0.57
CA ALA A 147 22.02 6.28 0.08
C ALA A 147 22.02 4.81 0.56
N SER A 148 21.85 4.57 1.86
CA SER A 148 21.55 3.23 2.39
C SER A 148 20.06 3.08 2.74
N SER A 149 19.36 2.23 1.97
CA SER A 149 18.25 1.36 2.38
C SER A 149 17.07 1.94 3.18
N ARG A 150 16.41 3.02 2.71
CA ARG A 150 15.14 3.47 3.33
C ARG A 150 13.93 2.87 2.63
N ASN A 151 13.04 2.24 3.40
CA ASN A 151 11.84 1.58 2.89
C ASN A 151 10.79 2.63 2.43
N PRO A 152 10.37 2.64 1.13
CA PRO A 152 9.37 3.59 0.63
C PRO A 152 8.04 3.58 1.40
N PHE A 153 7.62 2.44 1.94
CA PHE A 153 6.44 2.35 2.81
C PHE A 153 6.60 3.15 4.10
N SER A 154 7.79 3.11 4.71
CA SER A 154 8.05 3.87 5.94
C SER A 154 8.03 5.39 5.69
N THR A 155 8.47 5.83 4.52
CA THR A 155 8.36 7.23 4.08
C THR A 155 6.91 7.63 3.93
N LEU A 156 6.08 6.82 3.25
CA LEU A 156 4.64 7.07 3.11
C LEU A 156 3.92 7.12 4.47
N ASP A 157 4.30 6.26 5.42
CA ASP A 157 3.74 6.27 6.77
C ASP A 157 4.08 7.57 7.53
N ARG A 158 5.31 8.08 7.38
CA ARG A 158 5.69 9.38 7.96
C ARG A 158 4.90 10.52 7.33
N ILE A 159 4.66 10.47 6.02
CA ILE A 159 3.82 11.48 5.34
C ILE A 159 2.39 11.45 5.88
N GLU A 160 1.82 10.27 6.11
CA GLU A 160 0.50 10.16 6.71
C GLU A 160 0.44 10.78 8.11
N LEU A 161 1.43 10.50 8.95
CA LEU A 161 1.51 11.05 10.31
C LEU A 161 1.63 12.57 10.28
N LEU A 162 2.43 13.13 9.37
CA LEU A 162 2.52 14.58 9.24
C LEU A 162 1.17 15.18 8.78
N LEU A 163 0.52 14.57 7.79
CA LEU A 163 -0.79 15.03 7.34
C LEU A 163 -1.79 15.05 8.52
N LEU A 164 -1.78 14.02 9.37
CA LEU A 164 -2.57 13.99 10.61
C LEU A 164 -2.26 15.17 11.53
N GLU A 165 -0.98 15.45 11.77
CA GLU A 165 -0.51 16.55 12.62
C GLU A 165 -0.91 17.92 12.06
N LEU A 166 -0.94 18.06 10.73
CA LEU A 166 -1.41 19.26 10.03
C LEU A 166 -2.94 19.43 10.04
N GLY A 167 -3.68 18.50 10.65
CA GLY A 167 -5.14 18.56 10.74
C GLY A 167 -5.88 17.90 9.57
N SER A 168 -5.20 17.08 8.76
CA SER A 168 -5.86 16.23 7.76
C SER A 168 -6.89 15.33 8.42
N PRO A 169 -8.08 15.17 7.83
CA PRO A 169 -9.16 14.40 8.43
C PRO A 169 -8.71 12.96 8.65
N SER A 170 -9.06 12.39 9.79
CA SER A 170 -8.76 11.00 10.11
C SER A 170 -9.53 10.05 9.19
N ILE A 171 -8.98 8.86 8.93
CA ILE A 171 -9.67 7.84 8.14
C ILE A 171 -10.96 7.44 8.85
N GLN A 172 -12.09 7.71 8.19
CA GLN A 172 -13.43 7.37 8.66
C GLN A 172 -13.94 6.08 8.02
N PRO A 173 -14.94 5.38 8.61
CA PRO A 173 -15.47 4.12 8.08
C PRO A 173 -15.97 4.18 6.63
N ASN A 174 -16.41 5.35 6.15
CA ASN A 174 -16.87 5.52 4.77
C ASN A 174 -15.74 5.39 3.74
N HIS A 175 -14.54 5.87 4.05
CA HIS A 175 -13.34 5.64 3.23
C HIS A 175 -13.03 4.14 3.13
N VAL A 176 -13.13 3.43 4.26
CA VAL A 176 -12.91 1.98 4.29
C VAL A 176 -14.02 1.24 3.53
N LEU A 177 -15.28 1.67 3.65
CA LEU A 177 -16.41 1.08 2.94
C LEU A 177 -16.26 1.24 1.43
N HIS A 178 -15.82 2.41 0.99
CA HIS A 178 -15.55 2.70 -0.41
C HIS A 178 -14.54 1.71 -0.98
N ARG A 179 -13.41 1.50 -0.29
CA ARG A 179 -12.43 0.47 -0.67
C ARG A 179 -12.99 -0.95 -0.61
N ALA A 180 -13.77 -1.27 0.41
CA ALA A 180 -14.41 -2.59 0.55
C ALA A 180 -15.37 -2.90 -0.62
N ARG A 181 -16.04 -1.90 -1.19
CA ARG A 181 -16.88 -2.05 -2.40
C ARG A 181 -16.05 -2.32 -3.65
N LEU A 182 -14.88 -1.70 -3.80
CA LEU A 182 -13.97 -2.01 -4.91
C LEU A 182 -13.45 -3.45 -4.81
N ILE A 183 -13.07 -3.87 -3.60
CA ILE A 183 -12.67 -5.23 -3.31
C ILE A 183 -13.79 -6.22 -3.68
N SER A 184 -15.03 -5.99 -3.24
CA SER A 184 -16.13 -6.91 -3.54
C SER A 184 -16.46 -6.98 -5.04
N ARG A 185 -16.37 -5.86 -5.77
CA ARG A 185 -16.50 -5.85 -7.23
C ARG A 185 -15.41 -6.66 -7.92
N LEU A 186 -14.14 -6.46 -7.55
CA LEU A 186 -13.02 -7.21 -8.13
C LEU A 186 -13.07 -8.70 -7.79
N VAL A 187 -13.54 -9.08 -6.61
CA VAL A 187 -13.73 -10.49 -6.25
C VAL A 187 -14.92 -11.09 -7.02
N LYS A 188 -15.99 -10.33 -7.23
CA LYS A 188 -17.12 -10.79 -8.04
C LYS A 188 -16.68 -11.18 -9.45
N ASN A 189 -15.76 -10.44 -10.06
CA ASN A 189 -15.19 -10.80 -11.36
C ASN A 189 -14.44 -12.14 -11.36
N LEU A 190 -13.90 -12.57 -10.21
CA LEU A 190 -13.23 -13.88 -10.07
C LEU A 190 -14.21 -15.05 -9.91
N CYS A 191 -15.51 -14.75 -9.77
CA CYS A 191 -16.57 -15.68 -9.41
C CYS A 191 -17.65 -15.62 -10.51
N ASP A 192 -17.37 -16.27 -11.65
CA ASP A 192 -18.20 -16.21 -12.88
C ASP A 192 -19.20 -17.36 -13.00
N THR A 193 -19.63 -17.95 -11.88
CA THR A 193 -20.56 -19.10 -11.90
C THR A 193 -21.92 -18.76 -11.35
N ASP A 194 -22.92 -19.56 -11.75
CA ASP A 194 -24.30 -19.42 -11.31
C ASP A 194 -24.41 -19.42 -9.77
N LYS A 195 -23.54 -20.18 -9.08
CA LYS A 195 -23.48 -20.21 -7.61
C LYS A 195 -23.09 -18.87 -6.99
N CYS A 196 -22.22 -18.10 -7.64
CA CYS A 196 -21.80 -16.78 -7.18
C CYS A 196 -22.95 -15.76 -7.24
N SER A 197 -23.88 -15.94 -8.19
CA SER A 197 -25.03 -15.05 -8.38
C SER A 197 -26.05 -15.16 -7.24
N GLU A 198 -26.10 -16.31 -6.56
CA GLU A 198 -27.02 -16.59 -5.45
C GLU A 198 -26.54 -15.99 -4.12
N ILE A 199 -25.29 -15.52 -4.03
CA ILE A 199 -24.72 -15.02 -2.77
C ILE A 199 -25.25 -13.61 -2.50
N PRO A 200 -26.06 -13.39 -1.44
CA PRO A 200 -26.63 -12.09 -1.17
C PRO A 200 -25.55 -11.13 -0.64
N THR A 201 -25.55 -9.91 -1.18
CA THR A 201 -24.63 -8.82 -0.78
C THR A 201 -24.76 -8.46 0.70
N ALA A 202 -25.97 -8.50 1.24
CA ALA A 202 -26.25 -8.25 2.65
C ALA A 202 -26.75 -9.53 3.32
N LEU A 203 -26.16 -9.88 4.45
CA LEU A 203 -26.76 -10.84 5.37
C LEU A 203 -27.87 -10.13 6.18
N PRO A 204 -28.88 -10.87 6.69
CA PRO A 204 -29.80 -10.34 7.69
C PRO A 204 -29.01 -9.60 8.78
N GLN A 205 -29.47 -8.41 9.18
CA GLN A 205 -28.71 -7.51 10.05
C GLN A 205 -28.08 -8.30 11.21
N ALA A 206 -26.75 -8.22 11.31
CA ALA A 206 -26.05 -8.86 12.40
C ALA A 206 -26.59 -8.27 13.71
N ILE A 207 -27.13 -9.12 14.57
CA ILE A 207 -27.69 -8.76 15.87
C ILE A 207 -26.64 -7.98 16.71
N THR A 208 -25.35 -8.18 16.41
CA THR A 208 -24.22 -7.50 17.07
C THR A 208 -23.58 -6.42 16.20
N PRO A 209 -23.48 -5.16 16.69
CA PRO A 209 -22.77 -4.10 15.99
C PRO A 209 -21.29 -4.46 15.82
N LYS A 210 -20.75 -4.23 14.63
CA LYS A 210 -19.34 -4.52 14.34
C LYS A 210 -18.43 -3.36 14.74
N ARG A 211 -17.15 -3.69 14.89
CA ARG A 211 -16.05 -2.81 15.30
C ARG A 211 -14.92 -2.97 14.29
N PRO A 212 -13.97 -2.03 14.19
CA PRO A 212 -12.87 -2.13 13.22
C PRO A 212 -12.08 -3.45 13.29
N ILE A 213 -11.85 -4.00 14.50
CA ILE A 213 -11.21 -5.32 14.68
C ILE A 213 -11.94 -6.45 13.95
N HIS A 214 -13.28 -6.43 13.90
CA HIS A 214 -14.04 -7.45 13.19
C HIS A 214 -13.85 -7.35 11.68
N VAL A 215 -13.78 -6.12 11.14
CA VAL A 215 -13.49 -5.89 9.72
C VAL A 215 -12.08 -6.36 9.38
N TYR A 216 -11.11 -6.00 10.22
CA TYR A 216 -9.70 -6.40 10.07
C TYR A 216 -9.52 -7.92 10.05
N ASN A 217 -10.21 -8.63 10.94
CA ASN A 217 -10.17 -10.09 10.97
C ASN A 217 -10.77 -10.72 9.71
N GLU A 218 -11.90 -10.21 9.20
CA GLU A 218 -12.46 -10.72 7.94
C GLU A 218 -11.58 -10.38 6.73
N ALA A 219 -10.94 -9.21 6.71
CA ALA A 219 -10.00 -8.86 5.65
C ALA A 219 -8.76 -9.79 5.64
N ASN A 220 -8.22 -10.16 6.80
CA ASN A 220 -7.13 -11.15 6.87
C ASN A 220 -7.57 -12.53 6.37
N LYS A 221 -8.79 -12.97 6.69
CA LYS A 221 -9.34 -14.22 6.13
C LYS A 221 -9.48 -14.15 4.61
N LEU A 222 -9.93 -13.00 4.09
CA LEU A 222 -10.03 -12.77 2.65
C LEU A 222 -8.66 -12.85 1.96
N ILE A 223 -7.60 -12.28 2.53
CA ILE A 223 -6.22 -12.41 2.00
C ILE A 223 -5.81 -13.87 1.92
N PHE A 224 -6.06 -14.64 2.99
CA PHE A 224 -5.73 -16.06 3.02
C PHE A 224 -6.47 -16.84 1.91
N LEU A 225 -7.77 -16.59 1.74
CA LEU A 225 -8.56 -17.20 0.66
C LEU A 225 -8.08 -16.77 -0.73
N LEU A 226 -7.66 -15.52 -0.89
CA LEU A 226 -7.08 -15.02 -2.14
C LEU A 226 -5.77 -15.72 -2.48
N LYS A 227 -4.94 -16.00 -1.47
CA LYS A 227 -3.76 -16.84 -1.64
C LYS A 227 -4.14 -18.24 -2.11
N LEU A 228 -5.09 -18.90 -1.43
CA LEU A 228 -5.56 -20.24 -1.84
C LEU A 228 -6.10 -20.25 -3.27
N TYR A 229 -6.86 -19.23 -3.66
CA TYR A 229 -7.41 -19.08 -5.01
C TYR A 229 -6.30 -18.91 -6.04
N SER A 230 -5.32 -18.05 -5.76
CA SER A 230 -4.14 -17.86 -6.63
C SER A 230 -3.33 -19.14 -6.78
N ASP A 231 -3.12 -19.89 -5.69
CA ASP A 231 -2.34 -21.13 -5.67
C ASP A 231 -3.09 -22.26 -6.42
N LYS A 232 -4.40 -22.43 -6.18
CA LYS A 232 -5.26 -23.43 -6.85
C LYS A 232 -5.29 -23.21 -8.37
N ASN A 233 -5.46 -21.96 -8.81
CA ASN A 233 -5.54 -21.60 -10.22
C ASN A 233 -4.16 -21.36 -10.87
N LYS A 234 -3.06 -21.58 -10.14
CA LYS A 234 -1.68 -21.39 -10.61
C LYS A 234 -1.43 -20.01 -11.24
N ILE A 235 -2.01 -18.96 -10.66
CA ILE A 235 -1.90 -17.59 -11.17
C ILE A 235 -0.46 -17.11 -10.98
N PRO A 236 0.26 -16.68 -12.04
CA PRO A 236 1.69 -16.32 -11.97
C PRO A 236 1.90 -14.92 -11.37
N LEU A 237 1.42 -14.69 -10.15
CA LEU A 237 1.53 -13.42 -9.45
C LEU A 237 2.94 -13.23 -8.88
N LYS A 238 3.70 -12.25 -9.41
CA LYS A 238 5.04 -11.92 -8.90
C LYS A 238 5.00 -11.58 -7.40
N GLY A 239 5.77 -12.30 -6.60
CA GLY A 239 5.81 -12.17 -5.14
C GLY A 239 4.64 -12.82 -4.40
N GLY A 240 3.71 -13.48 -5.11
CA GLY A 240 2.51 -14.08 -4.53
C GLY A 240 1.55 -13.06 -3.92
N VAL A 241 0.52 -13.57 -3.22
CA VAL A 241 -0.41 -12.76 -2.40
C VAL A 241 0.27 -12.42 -1.07
N THR A 242 0.18 -11.17 -0.64
CA THR A 242 0.87 -10.70 0.57
C THR A 242 0.03 -10.96 1.81
N ILE A 243 0.48 -11.88 2.66
CA ILE A 243 -0.10 -12.11 3.99
C ILE A 243 0.62 -11.24 5.01
N LEU A 244 -0.13 -10.31 5.62
CA LEU A 244 0.37 -9.51 6.73
C LEU A 244 0.21 -10.26 8.05
N LYS A 245 1.18 -10.10 8.96
CA LYS A 245 1.06 -10.60 10.33
C LYS A 245 -0.10 -9.85 11.02
N PRO A 246 -1.03 -10.56 11.68
CA PRO A 246 -2.08 -9.89 12.44
C PRO A 246 -1.48 -8.97 13.51
N SER A 247 -2.00 -7.75 13.59
CA SER A 247 -1.62 -6.80 14.65
C SER A 247 -2.24 -7.21 15.98
N SER A 248 -1.45 -7.17 17.05
CA SER A 248 -1.91 -7.35 18.44
C SER A 248 -2.41 -6.06 19.10
N HIS A 249 -2.28 -4.92 18.42
CA HIS A 249 -2.67 -3.62 18.95
C HIS A 249 -4.14 -3.29 18.69
N VAL A 250 -4.62 -2.21 19.31
CA VAL A 250 -5.95 -1.66 19.07
C VAL A 250 -6.13 -1.38 17.58
N ILE A 251 -7.18 -1.94 16.99
CA ILE A 251 -7.48 -1.79 15.56
C ILE A 251 -8.30 -0.53 15.28
N THR A 252 -7.76 0.37 14.47
CA THR A 252 -8.39 1.61 14.02
C THR A 252 -8.89 1.51 12.57
N PRO A 253 -9.81 2.39 12.11
CA PRO A 253 -10.20 2.44 10.70
C PRO A 253 -9.03 2.65 9.74
N ALA A 254 -7.99 3.40 10.14
CA ALA A 254 -6.79 3.59 9.33
C ALA A 254 -6.04 2.27 9.10
N GLN A 255 -5.90 1.43 10.13
CA GLN A 255 -5.28 0.11 10.00
C GLN A 255 -6.13 -0.83 9.12
N VAL A 256 -7.47 -0.75 9.22
CA VAL A 256 -8.35 -1.49 8.31
C VAL A 256 -8.18 -1.00 6.88
N ASN A 257 -8.13 0.32 6.63
CA ASN A 257 -7.94 0.87 5.29
C ASN A 257 -6.62 0.42 4.66
N ARG A 258 -5.54 0.40 5.45
CA ARG A 258 -4.22 -0.08 5.02
C ARG A 258 -4.25 -1.56 4.64
N LEU A 259 -4.88 -2.40 5.46
CA LEU A 259 -5.05 -3.83 5.16
C LEU A 259 -5.87 -4.03 3.88
N CYS A 260 -6.98 -3.31 3.75
CA CYS A 260 -7.79 -3.31 2.53
C CYS A 260 -6.99 -2.82 1.31
N GLY A 261 -6.04 -1.89 1.48
CA GLY A 261 -5.16 -1.44 0.40
C GLY A 261 -4.25 -2.54 -0.12
N VAL A 262 -3.74 -3.39 0.78
CA VAL A 262 -2.95 -4.57 0.41
C VAL A 262 -3.82 -5.59 -0.35
N VAL A 263 -5.02 -5.89 0.17
CA VAL A 263 -6.00 -6.78 -0.49
C VAL A 263 -6.31 -6.26 -1.90
N LEU A 264 -6.60 -4.97 -2.03
CA LEU A 264 -6.94 -4.34 -3.29
C LEU A 264 -5.78 -4.42 -4.29
N ALA A 265 -4.55 -4.17 -3.85
CA ALA A 265 -3.36 -4.27 -4.70
C ALA A 265 -3.20 -5.68 -5.30
N ASP A 266 -3.35 -6.73 -4.49
CA ASP A 266 -3.26 -8.12 -4.94
C ASP A 266 -4.42 -8.49 -5.87
N LEU A 267 -5.64 -8.05 -5.56
CA LEU A 267 -6.81 -8.28 -6.43
C LEU A 267 -6.70 -7.60 -7.79
N ILE A 268 -6.15 -6.38 -7.85
CA ILE A 268 -5.90 -5.69 -9.12
C ILE A 268 -4.92 -6.49 -9.98
N ALA A 269 -3.83 -6.98 -9.37
CA ALA A 269 -2.83 -7.76 -10.09
C ALA A 269 -3.40 -9.10 -10.59
N ILE A 270 -4.22 -9.78 -9.77
CA ILE A 270 -4.90 -11.02 -10.17
C ILE A 270 -5.91 -10.77 -11.29
N ASN A 271 -6.76 -9.75 -11.16
CA ASN A 271 -7.75 -9.40 -12.20
C ASN A 271 -7.06 -9.04 -13.52
N HIS A 272 -5.95 -8.28 -13.48
CA HIS A 272 -5.17 -7.97 -14.67
C HIS A 272 -4.61 -9.25 -15.33
N LEU A 273 -4.09 -10.20 -14.54
CA LEU A 273 -3.54 -11.45 -15.09
C LEU A 273 -4.59 -12.34 -15.74
N LEU A 274 -5.84 -12.30 -15.26
CA LEU A 274 -6.93 -13.14 -15.77
C LEU A 274 -7.70 -12.48 -16.92
N PHE A 275 -7.94 -11.17 -16.83
CA PHE A 275 -8.86 -10.46 -17.73
C PHE A 275 -8.20 -9.35 -18.55
N GLY A 276 -6.91 -9.09 -18.33
CA GLY A 276 -6.17 -8.03 -19.00
C GLY A 276 -6.42 -6.63 -18.44
N PRO A 277 -5.91 -5.58 -19.12
CA PRO A 277 -6.03 -4.21 -18.66
C PRO A 277 -7.47 -3.71 -18.74
N SER A 278 -7.93 -3.05 -17.69
CA SER A 278 -9.27 -2.45 -17.64
C SER A 278 -9.30 -1.22 -16.75
N LYS A 279 -10.43 -0.51 -16.73
CA LYS A 279 -10.69 0.61 -15.82
C LYS A 279 -11.93 0.32 -15.00
N MET A 280 -11.88 0.64 -13.72
CA MET A 280 -13.01 0.52 -12.81
C MET A 280 -13.40 1.90 -12.32
N GLU A 281 -14.68 2.24 -12.42
CA GLU A 281 -15.19 3.46 -11.80
C GLU A 281 -15.17 3.32 -10.28
N VAL A 282 -14.51 4.28 -9.64
CA VAL A 282 -14.28 4.28 -8.20
C VAL A 282 -15.52 4.79 -7.46
N GLY A 283 -16.29 5.70 -8.09
CA GLY A 283 -17.43 6.37 -7.47
C GLY A 283 -17.03 7.20 -6.25
N GLU A 284 -17.98 7.96 -5.69
CA GLU A 284 -17.70 8.74 -4.48
C GLU A 284 -17.81 7.89 -3.20
N PRO A 285 -17.00 8.20 -2.16
CA PRO A 285 -17.20 7.62 -0.84
C PRO A 285 -18.62 7.93 -0.34
N PRO A 286 -19.31 6.96 0.30
CA PRO A 286 -20.63 7.23 0.86
C PRO A 286 -20.57 8.30 1.96
N VAL A 287 -21.62 9.12 2.07
CA VAL A 287 -21.68 10.24 3.03
C VAL A 287 -21.54 9.76 4.47
N SER A 288 -22.18 8.63 4.80
CA SER A 288 -22.08 8.01 6.12
C SER A 288 -21.88 6.50 5.99
N ALA A 289 -21.07 5.95 6.89
CA ALA A 289 -20.87 4.52 6.98
C ALA A 289 -20.54 4.10 8.40
N THR A 290 -20.85 2.84 8.72
CA THR A 290 -20.52 2.21 9.99
C THR A 290 -19.56 1.05 9.74
N PRO A 291 -18.77 0.63 10.75
CA PRO A 291 -17.95 -0.58 10.64
C PRO A 291 -18.75 -1.83 10.26
N SER A 292 -20.04 -1.89 10.60
CA SER A 292 -20.94 -2.98 10.19
C SER A 292 -21.13 -3.03 8.67
N LEU A 293 -21.29 -1.89 8.00
CA LEU A 293 -21.39 -1.85 6.54
C LEU A 293 -20.08 -2.26 5.87
N VAL A 294 -18.94 -1.81 6.41
CA VAL A 294 -17.62 -2.23 5.91
C VAL A 294 -17.45 -3.72 6.06
N TRP A 295 -17.77 -4.26 7.25
CA TRP A 295 -17.72 -5.70 7.54
C TRP A 295 -18.59 -6.49 6.56
N GLN A 296 -19.82 -6.04 6.27
CA GLN A 296 -20.71 -6.71 5.32
C GLN A 296 -20.10 -6.80 3.92
N GLN A 297 -19.48 -5.72 3.43
CA GLN A 297 -18.85 -5.73 2.10
C GLN A 297 -17.63 -6.66 2.03
N ILE A 298 -16.76 -6.63 3.05
CA ILE A 298 -15.60 -7.54 3.11
C ILE A 298 -16.06 -8.99 3.28
N ASN A 299 -17.07 -9.25 4.11
CA ASN A 299 -17.62 -10.59 4.30
C ASN A 299 -18.33 -11.10 3.02
N TYR A 300 -18.99 -10.23 2.26
CA TYR A 300 -19.55 -10.57 0.96
C TYR A 300 -18.45 -10.96 -0.03
N ALA A 301 -17.40 -10.15 -0.16
CA ALA A 301 -16.23 -10.50 -0.98
C ALA A 301 -15.64 -11.85 -0.56
N LYS A 302 -15.49 -12.09 0.74
CA LYS A 302 -15.02 -13.36 1.28
C LYS A 302 -15.89 -14.55 0.85
N ARG A 303 -17.22 -14.44 1.01
CA ARG A 303 -18.17 -15.50 0.62
C ARG A 303 -18.14 -15.79 -0.88
N LEU A 304 -18.02 -14.75 -1.72
CA LEU A 304 -17.82 -14.92 -3.17
C LEU A 304 -16.56 -15.75 -3.44
N LEU A 305 -15.44 -15.39 -2.82
CA LEU A 305 -14.17 -16.10 -3.05
C LEU A 305 -14.16 -17.53 -2.49
N GLU A 306 -14.84 -17.77 -1.36
CA GLU A 306 -15.08 -19.12 -0.83
C GLU A 306 -15.85 -19.98 -1.83
N SER A 307 -16.88 -19.41 -2.47
CA SER A 307 -17.65 -20.12 -3.52
C SER A 307 -16.79 -20.46 -4.73
N ALA A 308 -15.97 -19.51 -5.21
CA ALA A 308 -15.05 -19.71 -6.32
C ALA A 308 -13.95 -20.76 -6.04
N LEU A 309 -13.73 -21.14 -4.77
CA LEU A 309 -12.74 -22.16 -4.39
C LEU A 309 -13.30 -23.58 -4.37
N VAL A 310 -14.62 -23.77 -4.29
CA VAL A 310 -15.25 -25.09 -4.22
C VAL A 310 -15.32 -25.76 -5.61
N GLU A 311 -15.15 -24.99 -6.67
CA GLU A 311 -15.11 -25.44 -8.08
C GLU A 311 -13.70 -25.81 -8.49
#